data_AF-A0A4Q2YHW6-F1
#
_entry.id   AF-A0A4Q2YHW6-F1
#
_cell.length_a   1.000
_cell.length_b   1.000
_cell.length_c   1.000
_cell.angle_alpha   90.00
_cell.angle_beta   90.00
_cell.angle_gamma   90.00
#
_symmetry.space_group_name_H-M   'P 1'
#
loop_
_entity.id
_entity.type
_entity.pdbx_description
1 polymer ?
#
loop_
_entity_poly.entity_id
_entity_poly.type
_entity_poly.pdbx_seq_one_letter_code
_entity_poly.pdbx_strand_id
1 'polypeptide(L)'
;MVLSVFPRGADANDPHRKLNDAINSEVAKLADNKTIFVQDISSSLMQADGTLSKDIMPDLLHLSPKGYELWADAIGPKLKELGL
;
A
#
# COMPACT_ATOMS: atom_id res chain seq x y z
N MET A 1 -13.87 1.26 -2.68
CA MET A 1 -12.44 1.12 -3.02
C MET A 1 -11.81 0.15 -2.03
N VAL A 2 -10.91 -0.71 -2.50
CA VAL A 2 -10.10 -1.63 -1.69
C VAL A 2 -8.63 -1.26 -1.93
N LEU A 3 -7.86 -1.17 -0.85
CA LEU A 3 -6.41 -0.98 -0.95
C LEU A 3 -5.70 -2.32 -0.89
N SER A 4 -4.62 -2.44 -1.66
CA SER A 4 -3.64 -3.51 -1.46
C SER A 4 -3.13 -3.51 -0.02
N VAL A 5 -2.86 -4.69 0.52
CA VAL A 5 -2.21 -4.85 1.82
C VAL A 5 -0.82 -4.20 1.74
N PHE A 6 -0.52 -3.36 2.72
CA PHE A 6 0.73 -2.60 2.74
C PHE A 6 1.97 -3.49 2.80
N PRO A 7 3.11 -3.00 2.30
CA PRO A 7 4.39 -3.63 2.56
C PRO A 7 4.68 -3.67 4.07
N ARG A 8 5.36 -4.71 4.53
CA ARG A 8 5.90 -4.84 5.89
C ARG A 8 7.25 -5.55 5.84
N GLY A 9 8.02 -5.46 6.91
CA GLY A 9 9.37 -6.02 6.95
C GLY A 9 10.38 -5.15 6.18
N ALA A 10 11.67 -5.34 6.46
CA ALA A 10 12.71 -4.41 6.00
C ALA A 10 12.83 -4.37 4.46
N ASP A 11 12.64 -5.51 3.80
CA ASP A 11 12.88 -5.69 2.37
C ASP A 11 11.98 -6.79 1.76
N ALA A 12 12.14 -7.02 0.45
CA ALA A 12 11.36 -7.98 -0.32
C ALA A 12 11.57 -9.47 0.08
N ASN A 13 12.57 -9.78 0.88
CA ASN A 13 12.82 -11.15 1.34
C ASN A 13 11.99 -11.55 2.55
N ASP A 14 11.40 -10.59 3.26
CA ASP A 14 10.55 -10.87 4.42
C ASP A 14 9.40 -11.82 4.02
N PRO A 15 9.18 -12.92 4.77
CA PRO A 15 8.17 -13.91 4.40
C PRO A 15 6.74 -13.35 4.45
N HIS A 16 6.47 -12.40 5.35
CA HIS A 16 5.18 -11.72 5.40
C HIS A 16 5.03 -10.71 4.27
N ARG A 17 6.14 -10.12 3.79
CA ARG A 17 6.12 -9.28 2.59
C ARG A 17 5.70 -10.08 1.36
N LYS A 18 6.31 -11.24 1.15
CA LYS A 18 5.95 -12.16 0.05
C LYS A 18 4.50 -12.65 0.15
N LEU A 19 4.01 -12.90 1.36
CA LEU A 19 2.61 -13.26 1.59
C LEU A 19 1.67 -12.11 1.19
N ASN A 20 1.98 -10.87 1.60
CA ASN A 20 1.19 -9.70 1.22
C ASN A 20 1.16 -9.52 -0.31
N ASP A 21 2.30 -9.70 -0.99
CA ASP A 21 2.36 -9.60 -2.45
C ASP A 21 1.50 -10.67 -3.13
N ALA A 22 1.49 -11.90 -2.60
CA ALA A 22 0.61 -12.97 -3.09
C ALA A 22 -0.88 -12.65 -2.87
N ILE A 23 -1.23 -12.12 -1.69
CA ILE A 23 -2.60 -11.68 -1.39
C ILE A 23 -3.01 -10.55 -2.35
N ASN A 24 -2.14 -9.57 -2.59
CA ASN A 24 -2.42 -8.43 -3.46
C ASN A 24 -2.65 -8.86 -4.92
N SER A 25 -1.96 -9.90 -5.39
CA SER A 25 -2.21 -10.52 -6.69
C SER A 25 -3.63 -11.09 -6.81
N GLU A 26 -4.15 -11.70 -5.74
CA GLU A 26 -5.55 -12.18 -5.72
C GLU A 26 -6.55 -11.05 -5.55
N VAL A 27 -6.28 -10.07 -4.68
CA VAL A 27 -7.14 -8.90 -4.46
C VAL A 27 -7.30 -8.08 -5.74
N ALA A 28 -6.24 -7.92 -6.54
CA ALA A 28 -6.30 -7.20 -7.81
C ALA A 28 -7.35 -7.77 -8.77
N LYS A 29 -7.63 -9.08 -8.72
CA LYS A 29 -8.65 -9.74 -9.56
C LYS A 29 -10.08 -9.37 -9.17
N LEU A 30 -10.30 -8.80 -7.99
CA LEU A 30 -11.62 -8.35 -7.54
C LEU A 30 -12.05 -7.05 -8.22
N ALA A 31 -11.13 -6.31 -8.85
CA ALA A 31 -11.44 -5.06 -9.50
C ALA A 31 -12.35 -5.28 -10.72
N ASP A 32 -13.58 -4.77 -10.66
CA ASP A 32 -14.48 -4.69 -11.81
C ASP A 32 -14.44 -3.30 -12.48
N ASN A 33 -13.76 -2.33 -11.86
CA ASN A 33 -13.66 -0.92 -12.26
C ASN A 33 -15.03 -0.24 -12.48
N LYS A 34 -16.06 -0.72 -11.80
CA LYS A 34 -17.42 -0.17 -11.81
C LYS A 34 -17.89 0.11 -10.39
N THR A 35 -17.77 -0.90 -9.54
CA THR A 35 -18.19 -0.86 -8.13
C THR A 35 -17.02 -1.17 -7.18
N ILE A 36 -16.12 -2.06 -7.60
CA ILE A 36 -14.92 -2.44 -6.89
C ILE A 36 -13.72 -1.87 -7.63
N PHE A 37 -13.10 -0.88 -7.01
CA PHE A 37 -11.83 -0.30 -7.43
C PHE A 37 -10.75 -0.79 -6.48
N VAL A 38 -9.73 -1.46 -7.01
CA VAL A 38 -8.54 -1.86 -6.25
C VAL A 38 -7.42 -0.88 -6.56
N GLN A 39 -6.74 -0.37 -5.53
CA GLN A 39 -5.60 0.53 -5.68
C GLN A 39 -4.41 0.01 -4.86
N ASP A 40 -3.27 -0.11 -5.53
CA ASP A 40 -1.99 -0.39 -4.88
C ASP A 40 -1.19 0.90 -4.76
N ILE A 41 -0.82 1.25 -3.53
CA ILE A 41 -0.01 2.43 -3.22
C ILE A 41 1.34 2.06 -2.58
N SER A 42 1.71 0.77 -2.60
CA SER A 42 2.87 0.25 -1.87
C SER A 42 4.16 0.99 -2.23
N SER A 43 4.32 1.39 -3.50
CA SER A 43 5.46 2.18 -3.96
C SER A 43 5.58 3.56 -3.29
N SER A 44 4.47 4.16 -2.85
CA SER A 44 4.47 5.44 -2.13
C SER A 44 4.99 5.33 -0.70
N LEU A 45 5.04 4.09 -0.16
CA LEU A 45 5.48 3.80 1.20
C LEU A 45 6.90 3.21 1.25
N MET A 46 7.53 2.99 0.09
CA MET A 46 8.85 2.37 -0.03
C MET A 46 9.91 3.35 -0.51
N GLN A 47 11.16 3.02 -0.22
CA GLN A 47 12.32 3.64 -0.87
C GLN A 47 12.46 3.14 -2.31
N ALA A 48 13.29 3.84 -3.10
CA ALA A 48 13.54 3.48 -4.51
C ALA A 48 14.17 2.09 -4.68
N ASP A 49 14.86 1.57 -3.66
CA ASP A 49 15.44 0.23 -3.63
C ASP A 49 14.47 -0.87 -3.14
N GLY A 50 13.22 -0.50 -2.84
CA GLY A 50 12.18 -1.40 -2.35
C GLY A 50 12.20 -1.68 -0.85
N THR A 51 13.09 -1.04 -0.09
CA THR A 51 13.15 -1.16 1.38
C THR A 51 12.13 -0.26 2.09
N LEU A 52 11.82 -0.59 3.34
CA LEU A 52 11.02 0.27 4.22
C LEU A 52 11.90 1.11 5.14
N SER A 53 11.61 2.41 5.19
CA SER A 53 12.24 3.33 6.14
C SER A 53 11.50 3.34 7.47
N LYS A 54 12.25 3.39 8.58
CA LYS A 54 11.68 3.60 9.92
C LYS A 54 11.06 4.99 10.12
N ASP A 55 11.37 5.95 9.26
CA ASP A 55 10.67 7.24 9.26
C ASP A 55 9.23 7.11 8.74
N ILE A 56 8.97 6.13 7.86
CA ILE A 56 7.64 5.87 7.27
C ILE A 56 6.90 4.80 8.10
N MET A 57 7.59 3.73 8.50
CA MET A 57 7.07 2.66 9.35
C MET A 57 8.05 2.33 10.47
N PRO A 58 7.92 2.91 11.69
CA PRO A 58 8.94 2.82 12.74
C PRO A 58 9.29 1.41 13.19
N ASP A 59 8.32 0.51 13.15
CA ASP A 59 8.47 -0.91 13.46
C ASP A 59 8.39 -1.81 12.21
N LEU A 60 8.49 -1.20 11.02
CA LEU A 60 8.37 -1.85 9.72
C LEU A 60 7.00 -2.52 9.49
N LEU A 61 5.96 -2.03 10.17
CA LEU A 61 4.57 -2.49 10.03
C LEU A 61 3.56 -1.34 10.08
N HIS A 62 3.57 -0.52 11.13
CA HIS A 62 2.60 0.55 11.32
C HIS A 62 3.12 1.86 10.71
N LEU A 63 2.24 2.62 10.06
CA LEU A 63 2.58 3.92 9.52
C LEU A 63 2.89 4.92 10.65
N SER A 64 3.94 5.71 10.46
CA SER A 64 4.17 6.95 11.21
C SER A 64 3.20 8.05 10.76
N PRO A 65 3.15 9.22 11.43
CA PRO A 65 2.41 10.38 10.92
C PRO A 65 2.77 10.73 9.47
N LYS A 66 4.07 10.73 9.14
CA LYS A 66 4.55 10.93 7.76
C LYS A 66 4.07 9.83 6.81
N GLY A 67 4.05 8.58 7.28
CA GLY A 67 3.50 7.46 6.51
C GLY A 67 2.00 7.63 6.21
N TYR A 68 1.23 8.16 7.16
CA TYR A 68 -0.19 8.47 6.95
C TYR A 68 -0.41 9.66 6.01
N GLU A 69 0.46 10.66 5.99
CA GLU A 69 0.43 11.75 5.00
C GLU A 69 0.63 11.20 3.58
N LEU A 70 1.66 10.37 3.37
CA LEU A 70 1.92 9.72 2.08
C LEU A 70 0.74 8.83 1.64
N TRP A 71 0.14 8.09 2.58
CA TRP A 71 -1.07 7.30 2.32
C TRP A 71 -2.23 8.19 1.86
N ALA A 72 -2.51 9.27 2.59
CA ALA A 72 -3.59 10.21 2.27
C ALA A 72 -3.39 10.86 0.89
N ASP A 73 -2.17 11.30 0.58
CA ASP A 73 -1.80 11.89 -0.70
C ASP A 73 -1.97 10.89 -1.86
N ALA A 74 -1.60 9.62 -1.64
CA ALA A 74 -1.70 8.58 -2.66
C ALA A 74 -3.14 8.16 -2.97
N ILE A 75 -4.04 8.15 -1.98
CA ILE A 75 -5.43 7.74 -2.19
C ILE A 75 -6.36 8.91 -2.56
N GLY A 76 -6.00 10.14 -2.18
CA GLY A 76 -6.82 11.33 -2.36
C GLY A 76 -7.33 11.54 -3.79
N PRO A 77 -6.50 11.42 -4.85
CA PRO A 77 -6.96 11.54 -6.22
C PRO A 77 -8.05 10.55 -6.60
N LYS A 78 -7.92 9.28 -6.17
CA LYS A 78 -8.91 8.25 -6.49
C LYS A 78 -10.22 8.46 -5.72
N LEU A 79 -10.14 8.89 -4.47
CA LEU A 79 -11.33 9.24 -3.69
C LEU A 79 -12.12 10.38 -4.35
N LYS A 80 -11.44 11.44 -4.82
CA LYS A 80 -12.07 12.55 -5.55
C LYS A 80 -12.72 12.09 -6.85
N GLU A 81 -12.06 11.21 -7.61
CA GLU A 81 -12.63 10.59 -8.82
C GLU A 81 -13.93 9.83 -8.51
N LEU A 82 -14.00 9.19 -7.35
CA LEU A 82 -15.18 8.46 -6.87
C LEU A 82 -16.22 9.36 -6.18
N GLY A 83 -16.01 10.68 -6.13
CA GLY A 83 -16.94 11.65 -5.55
C GLY A 83 -16.88 11.79 -4.03
N LEU A 84 -15.77 11.39 -3.40
CA LEU A 84 -15.48 11.56 -1.97
C LEU A 84 -14.53 12.73 -1.70
#